data_AF-A0A8K0N522-F1
#
_entry.id   AF-A0A8K0N522-F1
#
_cell.length_a   1.000
_cell.length_b   1.000
_cell.length_c   1.000
_cell.angle_alpha   90.00
_cell.angle_beta   90.00
_cell.angle_gamma   90.00
#
_symmetry.space_group_name_H-M   'P 1'
#
loop_
_entity.id
_entity.type
_entity.pdbx_description
1 polymer ?
#
loop_
_entity_poly.entity_id
_entity_poly.type
_entity_poly.pdbx_seq_one_letter_code
_entity_poly.pdbx_strand_id
1 'polypeptide(L)'
;MKSARPISATKIPSSPPPPSPPGELYQPFRPPPSPLPQKYRSLGPAERIDILRNRLGLWHEYAPLITTLANDGFTPPSIEEVTGISGVEQNRLVVAVQVRDSLLSSSFDPDLLAFFDAGGGADLLYELRFLNAAQRVAAAQCVVEQRFDQKAAQELARAVKDFPRRRGDDGWACFSTARPGDCLAYTHFRLSREALSAGDRIAALERAMEAAETEGAKKRIEEEMEKAASGRREGIEGGEGAERVTVPVVRLMYGEVAEATSVVLLPVCRAGEGAEGVGGISYWRRG
;
A
#
# COMPACT_ATOMS: atom_id res chain seq x y z
N MET A 1 7.29 -23.46 -44.39
CA MET A 1 7.10 -22.11 -43.83
C MET A 1 5.98 -22.19 -42.80
N LYS A 2 6.32 -22.19 -41.51
CA LYS A 2 5.34 -22.37 -40.42
C LYS A 2 4.81 -21.00 -40.00
N SER A 3 3.49 -20.82 -40.10
CA SER A 3 2.75 -19.60 -39.76
C SER A 3 2.73 -19.38 -38.24
N ALA A 4 3.12 -18.18 -37.80
CA ALA A 4 3.08 -17.77 -36.40
C ALA A 4 1.65 -17.38 -36.00
N ARG A 5 1.15 -17.96 -34.90
CA ARG A 5 -0.17 -17.61 -34.34
C ARG A 5 -0.06 -16.31 -33.52
N PRO A 6 -1.03 -15.39 -33.60
CA PRO A 6 -1.03 -14.18 -32.79
C PRO A 6 -1.37 -14.52 -31.33
N ILE A 7 -0.66 -13.87 -30.41
CA ILE A 7 -0.85 -13.99 -28.95
C ILE A 7 -2.12 -13.22 -28.58
N SER A 8 -3.18 -13.94 -28.19
CA SER A 8 -4.41 -13.36 -27.66
C SER A 8 -4.17 -12.83 -26.25
N ALA A 9 -4.03 -11.51 -26.11
CA ALA A 9 -4.03 -10.85 -24.81
C ALA A 9 -5.46 -10.79 -24.26
N THR A 10 -5.76 -11.62 -23.26
CA THR A 10 -7.01 -11.58 -22.50
C THR A 10 -7.08 -10.26 -21.73
N LYS A 11 -7.91 -9.32 -22.21
CA LYS A 11 -8.21 -8.06 -21.52
C LYS A 11 -8.97 -8.35 -20.23
N ILE A 12 -8.36 -8.03 -19.09
CA ILE A 12 -9.04 -7.96 -17.79
C ILE A 12 -10.08 -6.83 -17.88
N PRO A 13 -11.36 -7.04 -17.53
CA PRO A 13 -12.34 -5.97 -17.52
C PRO A 13 -12.06 -5.03 -16.34
N SER A 14 -11.36 -3.93 -16.62
CA SER A 14 -11.24 -2.79 -15.72
C SER A 14 -12.54 -2.00 -15.77
N SER A 15 -13.35 -2.05 -14.72
CA SER A 15 -14.40 -1.07 -14.53
C SER A 15 -13.76 0.33 -14.41
N PRO A 16 -14.22 1.34 -15.14
CA PRO A 16 -13.73 2.69 -14.96
C PRO A 16 -14.14 3.20 -13.57
N PRO A 17 -13.27 3.95 -12.86
CA PRO A 17 -13.64 4.60 -11.62
C PRO A 17 -14.80 5.59 -11.86
N PRO A 18 -15.64 5.86 -10.84
CA PRO A 18 -16.71 6.83 -10.96
C PRO A 18 -16.15 8.21 -11.35
N PRO A 19 -16.83 8.96 -12.24
CA PRO A 19 -16.36 10.25 -12.68
C PRO A 19 -16.32 11.23 -11.51
N SER A 20 -15.19 11.95 -11.39
CA SER A 20 -15.05 13.07 -10.45
C SER A 20 -16.13 14.13 -10.72
N PRO A 21 -16.66 14.81 -9.68
CA PRO A 21 -17.56 15.94 -9.88
C PRO A 21 -16.88 17.06 -10.71
N PRO A 22 -17.65 17.80 -11.52
CA PRO A 22 -17.10 18.79 -12.45
C PRO A 22 -16.40 19.93 -11.69
N GLY A 23 -15.11 20.14 -11.97
CA GLY A 23 -14.28 21.20 -11.38
C GLY A 23 -13.03 20.72 -10.66
N GLU A 24 -12.91 19.42 -10.37
CA GLU A 24 -11.73 18.87 -9.70
C GLU A 24 -10.71 18.34 -10.72
N LEU A 25 -9.50 18.90 -10.71
CA LEU A 25 -8.36 18.35 -11.45
C LEU A 25 -8.13 16.88 -11.03
N TYR A 26 -7.86 16.01 -12.01
CA TYR A 26 -7.59 14.60 -11.78
C TYR A 26 -6.42 14.44 -10.81
N GLN A 27 -6.74 14.04 -9.57
CA GLN A 27 -5.76 13.57 -8.62
C GLN A 27 -5.77 12.04 -8.67
N PRO A 28 -4.65 11.38 -9.03
CA PRO A 28 -4.58 9.92 -9.18
C PRO A 28 -4.96 9.13 -7.91
N PHE A 29 -5.03 9.81 -6.75
CA PHE A 29 -5.40 9.20 -5.49
C PHE A 29 -6.12 10.21 -4.59
N ARG A 30 -7.46 10.19 -4.58
CA ARG A 30 -8.23 10.64 -3.42
C ARG A 30 -8.51 9.43 -2.55
N PRO A 31 -7.90 9.34 -1.38
CA PRO A 31 -8.19 8.24 -0.49
C PRO A 31 -9.65 8.45 0.00
N PRO A 32 -10.50 7.41 0.02
CA PRO A 32 -11.94 7.58 0.30
C PRO A 32 -12.14 8.27 1.66
N PRO A 33 -13.07 9.24 1.77
CA PRO A 33 -13.20 10.01 3.00
C PRO A 33 -13.56 9.09 4.16
N SER A 34 -12.70 9.03 5.16
CA SER A 34 -13.02 8.41 6.45
C SER A 34 -14.13 9.22 7.13
N PRO A 35 -15.15 8.57 7.71
CA PRO A 35 -16.26 9.28 8.31
C PRO A 35 -15.78 10.14 9.49
N LEU A 36 -16.05 11.43 9.44
CA LEU A 36 -15.75 12.34 10.55
C LEU A 36 -16.52 11.92 11.81
N PRO A 37 -15.86 11.87 12.99
CA PRO A 37 -16.55 11.72 14.26
C PRO A 37 -17.66 12.77 14.44
N GLN A 38 -18.81 12.37 14.98
CA GLN A 38 -19.97 13.28 15.14
C GLN A 38 -19.61 14.58 15.87
N LYS A 39 -18.73 14.48 16.88
CA LYS A 39 -18.24 15.62 17.69
C LYS A 39 -17.52 16.71 16.88
N TYR A 40 -17.03 16.41 15.68
CA TYR A 40 -16.29 17.36 14.85
C TYR A 40 -17.04 17.86 13.61
N ARG A 41 -18.23 17.34 13.32
CA ARG A 41 -18.97 17.67 12.09
C ARG A 41 -19.48 19.10 12.06
N SER A 42 -19.89 19.64 13.21
CA SER A 42 -20.42 21.00 13.34
C SER A 42 -19.35 22.07 13.48
N LEU A 43 -18.07 21.68 13.62
CA LEU A 43 -16.99 22.62 13.88
C LEU A 43 -16.59 23.40 12.63
N GLY A 44 -16.27 24.68 12.82
CA GLY A 44 -15.75 25.54 11.75
C GLY A 44 -14.27 25.25 11.42
N PRO A 45 -13.73 25.77 10.30
CA PRO A 45 -12.34 25.53 9.91
C PRO A 45 -11.31 25.94 10.97
N ALA A 46 -11.51 27.06 11.66
CA ALA A 46 -10.61 27.55 12.71
C ALA A 46 -10.54 26.59 13.92
N GLU A 47 -11.69 26.09 14.37
CA GLU A 47 -11.76 25.13 15.49
C GLU A 47 -11.11 23.79 15.14
N ARG A 48 -11.29 23.32 13.89
CA ARG A 48 -10.63 22.10 13.38
C ARG A 48 -9.11 22.25 13.36
N ILE A 49 -8.62 23.42 12.97
CA ILE A 49 -7.19 23.76 12.99
C ILE A 49 -6.66 23.75 14.43
N ASP A 50 -7.40 24.32 15.38
CA ASP A 50 -6.98 24.34 16.79
C ASP A 50 -6.93 22.92 17.40
N ILE A 51 -7.84 22.03 17.01
CA ILE A 51 -7.79 20.61 17.40
C ILE A 51 -6.53 19.93 16.85
N LEU A 52 -6.19 20.15 15.58
CA LEU A 52 -5.00 19.58 14.96
C LEU A 52 -3.72 20.13 15.57
N ARG A 53 -3.62 21.45 15.75
CA ARG A 53 -2.47 22.14 16.35
C ARG A 53 -2.16 21.60 17.75
N ASN A 54 -3.20 21.42 18.57
CA ASN A 54 -3.05 20.95 19.94
C ASN A 54 -3.12 19.41 20.07
N ARG A 55 -3.29 18.69 18.96
CA ARG A 55 -3.44 17.22 18.90
C ARG A 55 -4.48 16.71 19.90
N LEU A 56 -5.65 17.36 19.95
CA LEU A 56 -6.71 17.04 20.92
C LEU A 56 -7.45 15.75 20.52
N GLY A 57 -7.33 14.73 21.37
CA GLY A 57 -7.94 13.42 21.18
C GLY A 57 -6.99 12.37 20.61
N LEU A 58 -7.54 11.23 20.20
CA LEU A 58 -6.74 10.15 19.61
C LEU A 58 -6.39 10.49 18.15
N TRP A 59 -5.27 9.98 17.67
CA TRP A 59 -4.78 10.28 16.33
C TRP A 59 -5.80 9.96 15.24
N HIS A 60 -6.53 8.86 15.40
CA HIS A 60 -7.55 8.43 14.46
C HIS A 60 -8.85 9.26 14.52
N GLU A 61 -9.04 10.07 15.56
CA GLU A 61 -10.19 10.96 15.67
C GLU A 61 -9.95 12.31 15.00
N TYR A 62 -8.74 12.88 15.17
CA TYR A 62 -8.41 14.17 14.57
C TYR A 62 -7.88 14.05 13.13
N ALA A 63 -7.32 12.91 12.73
CA ALA A 63 -6.78 12.72 11.38
C ALA A 63 -7.79 12.95 10.23
N PRO A 64 -9.08 12.55 10.34
CA PRO A 64 -10.10 12.88 9.34
C PRO A 64 -10.30 14.40 9.12
N LEU A 65 -9.95 15.24 10.10
CA LEU A 65 -10.01 16.69 9.95
C LEU A 65 -9.07 17.18 8.85
N ILE A 66 -7.94 16.50 8.63
CA ILE A 66 -6.98 16.85 7.59
C ILE A 66 -7.62 16.72 6.20
N THR A 67 -8.32 15.60 5.94
CA THR A 67 -9.07 15.41 4.70
C THR A 67 -10.18 16.44 4.54
N THR A 68 -10.82 16.82 5.65
CA THR A 68 -11.91 17.80 5.62
C THR A 68 -11.39 19.20 5.29
N LEU A 69 -10.30 19.63 5.92
CA LEU A 69 -9.63 20.88 5.60
C LEU A 69 -9.11 20.89 4.15
N ALA A 70 -8.61 19.76 3.65
CA ALA A 70 -8.23 19.65 2.24
C ALA A 70 -9.42 19.87 1.29
N ASN A 71 -10.59 19.33 1.63
CA ASN A 71 -11.83 19.57 0.87
C ASN A 71 -12.33 21.03 1.01
N ASP A 72 -12.04 21.69 2.13
CA ASP A 72 -12.33 23.11 2.35
C ASP A 72 -11.32 24.04 1.62
N GLY A 73 -10.34 23.47 0.90
CA GLY A 73 -9.38 24.20 0.05
C GLY A 73 -8.01 24.44 0.69
N PHE A 74 -7.73 23.89 1.87
CA PHE A 74 -6.40 23.97 2.49
C PHE A 74 -5.42 23.01 1.81
N THR A 75 -4.18 23.45 1.62
CA THR A 75 -3.12 22.62 1.05
C THR A 75 -2.29 22.01 2.19
N PRO A 76 -1.62 20.86 1.98
CA PRO A 76 -0.77 20.27 3.03
C PRO A 76 0.27 21.24 3.62
N PRO A 77 0.95 22.09 2.82
CA PRO A 77 1.85 23.11 3.36
C PRO A 77 1.14 24.15 4.24
N SER A 78 -0.06 24.61 3.86
CA SER A 78 -0.78 25.59 4.68
C SER A 78 -1.28 24.99 5.99
N ILE A 79 -1.64 23.70 6.00
CA ILE A 79 -1.96 22.97 7.24
C ILE A 79 -0.71 22.85 8.12
N GLU A 80 0.44 22.53 7.54
CA GLU A 80 1.71 22.41 8.25
C GLU A 80 2.14 23.72 8.90
N GLU A 81 2.05 24.84 8.20
CA GLU A 81 2.37 26.17 8.73
C GLU A 81 1.55 26.54 9.98
N VAL A 82 0.27 26.13 10.00
CA VAL A 82 -0.66 26.54 11.05
C VAL A 82 -0.71 25.54 12.19
N THR A 83 -0.47 24.24 11.93
CA THR A 83 -0.61 23.15 12.92
C THR A 83 0.72 22.54 13.36
N GLY A 84 1.80 22.71 12.59
CA GLY A 84 3.09 22.04 12.78
C GLY A 84 3.11 20.56 12.38
N ILE A 85 2.02 20.02 11.82
CA ILE A 85 1.96 18.63 11.34
C ILE A 85 2.53 18.58 9.93
N SER A 86 3.68 17.91 9.75
CA SER A 86 4.35 17.83 8.46
C SER A 86 3.46 17.20 7.38
N GLY A 87 3.62 17.60 6.12
CA GLY A 87 2.87 16.97 5.01
C GLY A 87 3.04 15.43 4.94
N VAL A 88 4.21 14.91 5.35
CA VAL A 88 4.47 13.47 5.44
C VAL A 88 3.63 12.82 6.55
N GLU A 89 3.58 13.45 7.72
CA GLU A 89 2.77 13.00 8.85
C GLU A 89 1.26 13.08 8.54
N GLN A 90 0.83 14.16 7.87
CA GLN A 90 -0.56 14.31 7.43
C GLN A 90 -1.01 13.15 6.55
N ASN A 91 -0.24 12.81 5.51
CA ASN A 91 -0.53 11.67 4.64
C ASN A 91 -0.52 10.35 5.42
N ARG A 92 0.44 10.19 6.35
CA ARG A 92 0.54 8.99 7.18
C ARG A 92 -0.72 8.77 8.02
N LEU A 93 -1.14 9.81 8.74
CA LEU A 93 -2.32 9.78 9.59
C LEU A 93 -3.59 9.46 8.79
N VAL A 94 -3.82 10.14 7.67
CA VAL A 94 -5.00 9.93 6.82
C VAL A 94 -5.07 8.49 6.32
N VAL A 95 -3.97 7.95 5.80
CA VAL A 95 -3.92 6.57 5.30
C VAL A 95 -4.04 5.55 6.44
N ALA A 96 -3.42 5.80 7.59
CA ALA A 96 -3.52 4.93 8.75
C ALA A 96 -4.96 4.83 9.28
N VAL A 97 -5.73 5.93 9.26
CA VAL A 97 -7.16 5.89 9.62
C VAL A 97 -7.93 4.98 8.68
N GLN A 98 -7.66 5.01 7.38
CA GLN A 98 -8.35 4.14 6.44
C GLN A 98 -8.04 2.66 6.64
N VAL A 99 -6.79 2.36 7.01
CA VAL A 99 -6.41 1.00 7.40
C VAL A 99 -7.16 0.61 8.67
N ARG A 100 -7.25 1.50 9.68
CA ARG A 100 -8.01 1.27 10.92
C ARG A 100 -9.51 1.06 10.65
N ASP A 101 -10.12 1.88 9.81
CA ASP A 101 -11.53 1.76 9.40
C ASP A 101 -11.77 0.43 8.68
N SER A 102 -10.81 -0.01 7.84
CA SER A 102 -10.84 -1.31 7.18
C SER A 102 -10.71 -2.49 8.17
N LEU A 103 -10.07 -2.31 9.33
CA LEU A 103 -10.05 -3.32 10.39
C LEU A 103 -11.40 -3.37 11.11
N LEU A 104 -11.96 -2.20 11.46
CA LEU A 104 -13.28 -2.08 12.07
C LEU A 104 -14.39 -2.71 11.21
N SER A 105 -14.34 -2.52 9.89
CA SER A 105 -15.32 -3.12 8.97
C SER A 105 -15.21 -4.63 8.86
N SER A 106 -14.08 -5.22 9.27
CA SER A 106 -13.75 -6.63 9.04
C SER A 106 -13.84 -7.49 10.32
N SER A 107 -14.56 -7.01 11.34
CA SER A 107 -14.74 -7.68 12.64
C SER A 107 -13.43 -7.98 13.38
N PHE A 108 -12.48 -7.03 13.36
CA PHE A 108 -11.25 -7.12 14.13
C PHE A 108 -11.52 -7.05 15.64
N ASP A 109 -10.68 -7.72 16.44
CA ASP A 109 -10.79 -7.74 17.90
C ASP A 109 -10.60 -6.32 18.49
N PRO A 110 -11.60 -5.78 19.22
CA PRO A 110 -11.50 -4.44 19.80
C PRO A 110 -10.35 -4.30 20.79
N ASP A 111 -9.96 -5.37 21.50
CA ASP A 111 -8.88 -5.32 22.50
C ASP A 111 -7.52 -5.18 21.81
N LEU A 112 -7.34 -5.86 20.67
CA LEU A 112 -6.15 -5.71 19.82
C LEU A 112 -6.14 -4.35 19.09
N LEU A 113 -7.31 -3.75 18.85
CA LEU A 113 -7.40 -2.45 18.18
C LEU A 113 -6.85 -1.34 19.08
N ALA A 114 -7.09 -1.43 20.39
CA ALA A 114 -6.60 -0.47 21.37
C ALA A 114 -5.07 -0.34 21.38
N PHE A 115 -4.34 -1.39 20.96
CA PHE A 115 -2.88 -1.32 20.76
C PHE A 115 -2.49 -0.24 19.74
N PHE A 116 -3.27 -0.07 18.68
CA PHE A 116 -2.99 0.90 17.62
C PHE A 116 -3.47 2.32 17.95
N ASP A 117 -4.23 2.51 19.02
CA ASP A 117 -4.69 3.85 19.43
C ASP A 117 -3.56 4.66 20.11
N ALA A 118 -2.48 4.00 20.53
CA ALA A 118 -1.26 4.65 21.00
C ALA A 118 -0.55 5.46 19.89
N GLY A 119 0.27 6.45 20.27
CA GLY A 119 0.88 7.41 19.34
C GLY A 119 1.73 6.81 18.20
N GLY A 120 2.30 5.61 18.38
CA GLY A 120 3.05 4.89 17.34
C GLY A 120 2.21 3.97 16.45
N GLY A 121 0.91 3.77 16.75
CA GLY A 121 0.06 2.86 16.01
C GLY A 121 -0.24 3.30 14.59
N ALA A 122 -0.29 4.63 14.35
CA ALA A 122 -0.45 5.19 13.01
C ALA A 122 0.69 4.76 12.06
N ASP A 123 1.93 4.72 12.57
CA ASP A 123 3.10 4.33 11.78
C ASP A 123 3.03 2.85 11.37
N LEU A 124 2.61 1.98 12.29
CA LEU A 124 2.43 0.54 12.02
C LEU A 124 1.33 0.31 10.98
N LEU A 125 0.16 0.92 11.16
CA LEU A 125 -0.96 0.77 10.25
C LEU A 125 -0.67 1.33 8.86
N TYR A 126 0.11 2.40 8.76
CA TYR A 126 0.52 2.98 7.48
C TYR A 126 1.31 2.00 6.60
N GLU A 127 2.15 1.14 7.19
CA GLU A 127 2.92 0.15 6.44
C GLU A 127 2.02 -0.96 5.85
N LEU A 128 0.87 -1.23 6.47
CA LEU A 128 -0.09 -2.23 6.00
C LEU A 128 -1.00 -1.75 4.85
N ARG A 129 -0.86 -0.50 4.39
CA ARG A 129 -1.77 0.13 3.41
C ARG A 129 -1.97 -0.63 2.09
N PHE A 130 -0.95 -1.37 1.63
CA PHE A 130 -0.97 -2.08 0.34
C PHE A 130 -1.67 -3.44 0.37
N LEU A 131 -2.05 -3.90 1.56
CA LEU A 131 -2.75 -5.16 1.80
C LEU A 131 -4.26 -4.99 1.56
N ASN A 132 -4.94 -6.07 1.23
CA ASN A 132 -6.41 -6.09 1.19
C ASN A 132 -7.01 -6.19 2.62
N ALA A 133 -8.33 -6.05 2.77
CA ALA A 133 -8.98 -6.03 4.10
C ALA A 133 -8.70 -7.31 4.93
N ALA A 134 -8.81 -8.50 4.33
CA ALA A 134 -8.55 -9.76 5.03
C ALA A 134 -7.06 -9.90 5.44
N GLN A 135 -6.15 -9.50 4.56
CA GLN A 135 -4.71 -9.50 4.83
C GLN A 135 -4.34 -8.48 5.92
N ARG A 136 -5.02 -7.32 5.97
CA ARG A 136 -4.81 -6.31 7.02
C ARG A 136 -5.17 -6.86 8.39
N VAL A 137 -6.28 -7.58 8.51
CA VAL A 137 -6.70 -8.22 9.78
C VAL A 137 -5.64 -9.19 10.27
N ALA A 138 -5.23 -10.14 9.42
CA ALA A 138 -4.22 -11.14 9.80
C ALA A 138 -2.87 -10.48 10.12
N ALA A 139 -2.40 -9.55 9.28
CA ALA A 139 -1.13 -8.86 9.49
C ALA A 139 -1.15 -7.99 10.76
N ALA A 140 -2.27 -7.30 11.05
CA ALA A 140 -2.41 -6.51 12.26
C ALA A 140 -2.36 -7.39 13.52
N GLN A 141 -3.01 -8.56 13.53
CA GLN A 141 -2.90 -9.52 14.63
C GLN A 141 -1.44 -9.93 14.87
N CYS A 142 -0.74 -10.33 13.81
CA CYS A 142 0.67 -10.71 13.87
C CYS A 142 1.58 -9.58 14.40
N VAL A 143 1.32 -8.34 13.99
CA VAL A 143 2.04 -7.14 14.50
C VAL A 143 1.85 -6.98 16.01
N VAL A 144 0.62 -7.18 16.53
CA VAL A 144 0.36 -7.06 17.97
C VAL A 144 1.00 -8.21 18.75
N GLU A 145 0.86 -9.44 18.25
CA GLU A 145 1.39 -10.65 18.89
C GLU A 145 2.92 -10.64 19.00
N GLN A 146 3.60 -10.30 17.90
CA GLN A 146 5.07 -10.29 17.83
C GLN A 146 5.69 -8.94 18.20
N ARG A 147 4.87 -7.93 18.55
CA ARG A 147 5.29 -6.57 18.93
C ARG A 147 6.26 -5.94 17.91
N PHE A 148 5.89 -6.00 16.64
CA PHE A 148 6.72 -5.46 15.56
C PHE A 148 6.91 -3.95 15.64
N ASP A 149 8.11 -3.52 15.23
CA ASP A 149 8.40 -2.12 14.96
C ASP A 149 7.94 -1.73 13.54
N GLN A 150 8.09 -0.46 13.18
CA GLN A 150 7.68 0.03 11.86
C GLN A 150 8.40 -0.72 10.72
N LYS A 151 9.68 -1.03 10.89
CA LYS A 151 10.46 -1.72 9.86
C LYS A 151 10.00 -3.16 9.68
N ALA A 152 9.81 -3.92 10.75
CA ALA A 152 9.29 -5.27 10.69
C ALA A 152 7.86 -5.32 10.15
N ALA A 153 6.99 -4.35 10.51
CA ALA A 153 5.65 -4.24 9.93
C ALA A 153 5.69 -4.00 8.41
N GLN A 154 6.64 -3.19 7.92
CA GLN A 154 6.85 -2.99 6.49
C GLN A 154 7.36 -4.26 5.80
N GLU A 155 8.30 -4.98 6.41
CA GLU A 155 8.81 -6.25 5.89
C GLU A 155 7.70 -7.31 5.81
N LEU A 156 6.87 -7.41 6.85
CA LEU A 156 5.67 -8.27 6.89
C LEU A 156 4.69 -7.91 5.75
N ALA A 157 4.36 -6.63 5.60
CA ALA A 157 3.43 -6.19 4.56
C ALA A 157 3.93 -6.53 3.15
N ARG A 158 5.24 -6.37 2.91
CA ARG A 158 5.87 -6.77 1.65
C ARG A 158 5.82 -8.29 1.47
N ALA A 159 6.17 -9.06 2.50
CA ALA A 159 6.16 -10.52 2.47
C ALA A 159 4.77 -11.07 2.12
N VAL A 160 3.72 -10.60 2.81
CA VAL A 160 2.32 -11.00 2.56
C VAL A 160 1.86 -10.62 1.15
N LYS A 161 2.30 -9.46 0.63
CA LYS A 161 1.94 -9.02 -0.71
C LYS A 161 2.63 -9.81 -1.82
N ASP A 162 3.87 -10.22 -1.56
CA ASP A 162 4.74 -10.87 -2.52
C ASP A 162 4.51 -12.39 -2.58
N PHE A 163 4.15 -13.02 -1.45
CA PHE A 163 3.96 -14.46 -1.33
C PHE A 163 3.06 -15.10 -2.41
N PRO A 164 1.87 -14.55 -2.74
CA PRO A 164 1.01 -15.14 -3.76
C PRO A 164 1.59 -15.07 -5.18
N ARG A 165 2.49 -14.13 -5.45
CA ARG A 165 3.12 -13.95 -6.77
C ARG A 165 4.23 -14.97 -7.04
N ARG A 166 4.70 -15.64 -5.99
CA ARG A 166 5.79 -16.62 -6.02
C ARG A 166 5.32 -18.07 -6.07
N ARG A 167 4.05 -18.27 -6.42
CA ARG A 167 3.49 -19.62 -6.60
C ARG A 167 4.31 -20.37 -7.65
N GLY A 168 4.85 -21.53 -7.26
CA GLY A 168 5.65 -22.40 -8.12
C GLY A 168 7.13 -22.46 -7.73
N ASP A 169 7.60 -21.55 -6.88
CA ASP A 169 8.95 -21.60 -6.32
C ASP A 169 9.11 -22.83 -5.40
N ASP A 170 10.33 -23.37 -5.35
CA ASP A 170 10.65 -24.51 -4.48
C ASP A 170 10.46 -24.16 -3.00
N GLY A 171 9.84 -25.07 -2.25
CA GLY A 171 9.45 -24.90 -0.86
C GLY A 171 8.18 -24.05 -0.65
N TRP A 172 7.64 -23.36 -1.65
CA TRP A 172 6.47 -22.47 -1.50
C TRP A 172 5.23 -23.17 -0.91
N ALA A 173 4.98 -24.41 -1.35
CA ALA A 173 3.80 -25.18 -0.92
C ALA A 173 3.79 -25.56 0.57
N CYS A 174 4.94 -25.46 1.25
CA CYS A 174 5.07 -25.76 2.68
C CYS A 174 4.60 -24.60 3.57
N PHE A 175 4.41 -23.40 3.01
CA PHE A 175 4.05 -22.18 3.73
C PHE A 175 2.61 -21.77 3.43
N SER A 176 1.90 -21.28 4.44
CA SER A 176 0.50 -20.88 4.30
C SER A 176 0.33 -19.41 3.93
N THR A 177 -0.44 -19.13 2.86
CA THR A 177 -0.85 -17.75 2.50
C THR A 177 -1.75 -17.10 3.57
N ALA A 178 -2.46 -17.90 4.36
CA ALA A 178 -3.40 -17.39 5.36
C ALA A 178 -2.70 -16.88 6.63
N ARG A 179 -1.45 -17.32 6.87
CA ARG A 179 -0.65 -16.94 8.02
C ARG A 179 0.43 -15.94 7.61
N PRO A 180 0.38 -14.69 8.09
CA PRO A 180 1.33 -13.67 7.68
C PRO A 180 2.75 -13.96 8.20
N GLY A 181 2.90 -14.65 9.34
CA GLY A 181 4.20 -15.13 9.83
C GLY A 181 4.84 -16.12 8.86
N ASP A 182 4.08 -17.07 8.30
CA ASP A 182 4.59 -17.99 7.27
C ASP A 182 5.03 -17.26 5.99
N CYS A 183 4.34 -16.17 5.61
CA CYS A 183 4.74 -15.37 4.46
C CYS A 183 6.09 -14.67 4.71
N LEU A 184 6.30 -14.17 5.93
CA LEU A 184 7.57 -13.58 6.36
C LEU A 184 8.67 -14.64 6.45
N ALA A 185 8.36 -15.80 7.05
CA ALA A 185 9.26 -16.94 7.12
C ALA A 185 9.74 -17.39 5.74
N TYR A 186 8.82 -17.46 4.76
CA TYR A 186 9.16 -17.79 3.37
C TYR A 186 10.11 -16.77 2.74
N THR A 187 9.95 -15.48 3.07
CA THR A 187 10.85 -14.42 2.58
C THR A 187 12.27 -14.63 3.13
N HIS A 188 12.41 -14.92 4.42
CA HIS A 188 13.71 -15.23 5.04
C HIS A 188 14.30 -16.56 4.54
N PHE A 189 13.47 -17.57 4.31
CA PHE A 189 13.86 -18.83 3.69
C PHE A 189 14.44 -18.64 2.27
N ARG A 190 13.84 -17.76 1.46
CA ARG A 190 14.41 -17.41 0.15
C ARG A 190 15.74 -16.68 0.27
N LEU A 191 15.82 -15.71 1.18
CA LEU A 191 17.05 -14.95 1.42
C LEU A 191 18.22 -15.86 1.82
N SER A 192 17.95 -16.93 2.55
CA SER A 192 18.99 -17.90 2.93
C SER A 192 19.57 -18.66 1.74
N ARG A 193 18.77 -18.94 0.70
CA ARG A 193 19.21 -19.59 -0.54
C ARG A 193 20.00 -18.66 -1.45
N GLU A 194 19.69 -17.37 -1.40
CA GLU A 194 20.39 -16.32 -2.14
C GLU A 194 21.69 -15.89 -1.43
N ALA A 195 21.85 -16.21 -0.14
CA ALA A 195 23.03 -15.86 0.64
C ALA A 195 24.29 -16.59 0.16
N LEU A 196 25.38 -15.82 -0.01
CA LEU A 196 26.69 -16.33 -0.44
C LEU A 196 27.47 -16.97 0.72
N SER A 197 27.34 -16.41 1.93
CA SER A 197 28.05 -16.86 3.13
C SER A 197 27.23 -17.87 3.91
N ALA A 198 27.90 -18.85 4.53
CA ALA A 198 27.22 -19.84 5.37
C ALA A 198 26.60 -19.20 6.62
N GLY A 199 27.23 -18.15 7.16
CA GLY A 199 26.73 -17.42 8.33
C GLY A 199 25.43 -16.66 8.04
N ASP A 200 25.38 -15.92 6.93
CA ASP A 200 24.17 -15.18 6.53
C ASP A 200 23.01 -16.13 6.21
N ARG A 201 23.32 -17.30 5.63
CA ARG A 201 22.34 -18.35 5.38
C ARG A 201 21.72 -18.87 6.68
N ILE A 202 22.53 -19.19 7.69
CA ILE A 202 22.03 -19.68 8.98
C ILE A 202 21.22 -18.58 9.68
N ALA A 203 21.73 -17.35 9.74
CA ALA A 203 21.01 -16.23 10.35
C ALA A 203 19.67 -15.90 9.65
N ALA A 204 19.57 -16.14 8.34
CA ALA A 204 18.32 -16.02 7.61
C ALA A 204 17.36 -17.18 7.91
N LEU A 205 17.86 -18.41 8.06
CA LEU A 205 17.04 -19.57 8.44
C LEU A 205 16.53 -19.46 9.89
N GLU A 206 17.34 -18.95 10.81
CA GLU A 206 16.93 -18.67 12.20
C GLU A 206 15.77 -17.65 12.23
N ARG A 207 15.89 -16.55 11.49
CA ARG A 207 14.78 -15.59 11.34
C ARG A 207 13.55 -16.18 10.67
N ALA A 208 13.73 -17.10 9.72
CA ALA A 208 12.61 -17.81 9.12
C ALA A 208 11.90 -18.70 10.16
N MET A 209 12.67 -19.35 11.03
CA MET A 209 12.19 -20.23 12.08
C MET A 209 11.41 -19.47 13.17
N GLU A 210 11.89 -18.28 13.55
CA GLU A 210 11.20 -17.39 14.49
C GLU A 210 9.84 -16.91 13.95
N ALA A 211 9.75 -16.63 12.65
CA ALA A 211 8.53 -16.13 12.03
C ALA A 211 7.52 -17.23 11.64
N ALA A 212 7.94 -18.49 11.54
CA ALA A 212 7.12 -19.59 11.02
C ALA A 212 5.99 -19.98 12.01
N GLU A 213 4.75 -19.95 11.53
CA GLU A 213 3.57 -20.30 12.33
C GLU A 213 3.15 -21.76 12.10
N THR A 214 3.27 -22.29 10.88
CA THR A 214 2.81 -23.66 10.55
C THR A 214 3.92 -24.70 10.68
N GLU A 215 3.57 -25.89 11.17
CA GLU A 215 4.51 -27.00 11.31
C GLU A 215 5.13 -27.44 9.96
N GLY A 216 4.40 -27.28 8.86
CA GLY A 216 4.92 -27.54 7.51
C GLY A 216 6.06 -26.60 7.13
N ALA A 217 5.93 -25.31 7.45
CA ALA A 217 6.97 -24.32 7.24
C ALA A 217 8.21 -24.61 8.11
N LYS A 218 7.98 -24.88 9.40
CA LYS A 218 9.05 -25.19 10.37
C LYS A 218 9.89 -26.39 9.93
N LYS A 219 9.24 -27.49 9.56
CA LYS A 219 9.92 -28.69 9.09
C LYS A 219 10.76 -28.44 7.83
N ARG A 220 10.23 -27.68 6.86
CA ARG A 220 10.96 -27.36 5.63
C ARG A 220 12.19 -26.50 5.90
N ILE A 221 12.11 -25.58 6.86
CA ILE A 221 13.23 -24.74 7.30
C ILE A 221 14.28 -25.59 8.02
N GLU A 222 13.86 -26.48 8.93
CA GLU A 222 14.74 -27.39 9.66
C GLU A 222 15.55 -28.30 8.72
N GLU A 223 14.87 -28.93 7.73
CA GLU A 223 15.54 -29.71 6.68
C GLU A 223 16.63 -28.91 5.96
N GLU A 224 16.40 -27.61 5.75
CA GLU A 224 17.38 -26.75 5.07
C GLU A 224 18.50 -26.27 5.98
N MET A 225 18.24 -26.13 7.28
CA MET A 225 19.29 -25.90 8.30
C MET A 225 20.22 -27.11 8.40
N GLU A 226 19.69 -28.34 8.38
CA GLU A 226 20.50 -29.57 8.38
C GLU A 226 21.35 -29.71 7.11
N LYS A 227 20.77 -29.39 5.94
CA LYS A 227 21.54 -29.33 4.67
C LYS A 227 22.62 -28.26 4.71
N ALA A 228 22.33 -27.10 5.28
CA ALA A 228 23.29 -26.03 5.45
C ALA A 228 24.46 -26.44 6.35
N ALA A 229 24.20 -27.18 7.43
CA ALA A 229 25.19 -27.69 8.37
C ALA A 229 26.04 -28.83 7.78
N SER A 230 25.44 -29.71 6.96
CA SER A 230 26.13 -30.84 6.33
C SER A 230 26.99 -30.48 5.11
N GLY A 231 27.08 -29.19 4.75
CA GLY A 231 28.00 -28.69 3.72
C GLY A 231 27.65 -29.10 2.29
N ARG A 232 26.53 -29.79 2.06
CA ARG A 232 26.04 -30.09 0.70
C ARG A 232 25.51 -28.82 0.07
N ARG A 233 26.36 -28.17 -0.70
CA ARG A 233 25.92 -27.21 -1.71
C ARG A 233 25.36 -28.02 -2.87
N GLU A 234 24.11 -28.43 -2.80
CA GLU A 234 23.40 -28.78 -4.02
C GLU A 234 23.40 -27.51 -4.87
N GLY A 235 24.06 -27.60 -6.03
CA GLY A 235 24.05 -26.54 -7.01
C GLY A 235 22.60 -26.21 -7.29
N ILE A 236 22.17 -25.03 -6.87
CA ILE A 236 20.90 -24.49 -7.28
C ILE A 236 21.05 -24.34 -8.79
N GLU A 237 20.43 -25.25 -9.55
CA GLU A 237 20.00 -24.95 -10.91
C GLU A 237 19.25 -23.64 -10.79
N GLY A 238 19.91 -22.57 -11.20
CA GLY A 238 19.35 -21.23 -11.19
C GLY A 238 18.04 -21.33 -11.91
N GLY A 239 16.95 -20.99 -11.23
CA GLY A 239 15.70 -20.67 -11.88
C GLY A 239 15.99 -19.53 -12.85
N GLU A 240 16.32 -19.90 -14.08
CA GLU A 240 16.31 -19.01 -15.23
C GLU A 240 14.90 -18.43 -15.32
N GLY A 241 14.81 -17.10 -15.32
CA GLY A 241 13.59 -16.42 -15.71
C GLY A 241 12.89 -15.60 -14.64
N ALA A 242 13.59 -14.95 -13.71
CA ALA A 242 13.12 -13.64 -13.29
C ALA A 242 13.53 -12.63 -14.38
N GLU A 243 12.82 -12.65 -15.51
CA GLU A 243 12.89 -11.56 -16.49
C GLU A 243 12.60 -10.29 -15.69
N ARG A 244 13.64 -9.47 -15.47
CA ARG A 244 13.47 -8.18 -14.79
C ARG A 244 12.55 -7.39 -15.68
N VAL A 245 11.26 -7.37 -15.34
CA VAL A 245 10.27 -6.52 -15.99
C VAL A 245 10.74 -5.10 -15.79
N THR A 246 11.43 -4.57 -16.79
CA THR A 246 11.85 -3.19 -16.85
C THR A 246 10.58 -2.39 -17.06
N VAL A 247 10.05 -1.83 -15.97
CA VAL A 247 8.96 -0.87 -16.07
C VAL A 247 9.50 0.30 -16.90
N PRO A 248 8.92 0.60 -18.08
CA PRO A 248 9.37 1.71 -18.89
C PRO A 248 9.08 3.01 -18.13
N VAL A 249 10.13 3.59 -17.53
CA VAL A 249 10.04 4.89 -16.86
C VAL A 249 10.23 5.96 -17.94
N VAL A 250 9.12 6.55 -18.38
CA VAL A 250 9.17 7.75 -19.21
C VAL A 250 9.40 8.93 -18.28
N ARG A 251 10.59 9.54 -18.34
CA ARG A 251 10.83 10.84 -17.71
C ARG A 251 10.37 11.91 -18.69
N LEU A 252 9.38 12.70 -18.30
CA LEU A 252 9.02 13.89 -19.06
C LEU A 252 10.25 14.82 -19.08
N MET A 253 10.61 15.30 -20.27
CA MET A 253 11.70 16.27 -20.41
C MET A 253 11.27 17.57 -19.74
N TYR A 254 12.20 18.18 -18.99
CA TYR A 254 12.03 19.55 -18.51
C TYR A 254 11.78 20.44 -19.74
N GLY A 255 10.64 21.16 -19.74
CA GLY A 255 10.24 22.07 -20.82
C GLY A 255 9.10 21.60 -21.76
N GLU A 256 8.72 20.31 -21.78
CA GLU A 256 7.66 19.85 -22.72
C GLU A 256 6.23 19.99 -22.18
N VAL A 257 6.05 19.86 -20.86
CA VAL A 257 4.73 19.97 -20.18
C VAL A 257 4.80 20.74 -18.87
N ALA A 258 5.90 20.63 -18.12
CA ALA A 258 6.05 21.18 -16.77
C ALA A 258 6.25 22.71 -16.71
N GLU A 259 6.65 23.34 -17.81
CA GLU A 259 6.79 24.82 -17.91
C GLU A 259 5.64 25.47 -18.67
N ALA A 260 4.69 24.68 -19.17
CA ALA A 260 3.48 25.23 -19.76
C ALA A 260 2.68 25.91 -18.64
N THR A 261 2.53 27.23 -18.71
CA THR A 261 1.66 28.01 -17.82
C THR A 261 0.21 27.55 -17.87
N SER A 262 -0.18 26.81 -18.91
CA SER A 262 -1.44 26.08 -18.99
C SER A 262 -1.31 24.82 -19.84
N VAL A 263 -1.70 23.67 -19.30
CA VAL A 263 -1.95 22.45 -20.09
C VAL A 263 -3.45 22.44 -20.43
N VAL A 264 -3.79 22.58 -21.70
CA VAL A 264 -5.19 22.62 -22.15
C VAL A 264 -5.53 21.29 -22.82
N LEU A 265 -6.38 20.50 -22.16
CA LEU A 265 -7.02 19.34 -22.79
C LEU A 265 -8.27 19.82 -23.53
N LEU A 266 -8.18 19.90 -24.86
CA LEU A 266 -9.29 20.32 -25.69
C LEU A 266 -10.17 19.11 -26.05
N PRO A 267 -11.48 19.13 -25.73
CA PRO A 267 -12.41 18.12 -26.22
C PRO A 267 -12.52 18.23 -27.75
N VAL A 268 -12.51 17.10 -28.44
CA VAL A 268 -12.60 17.03 -29.91
C VAL A 268 -14.04 16.70 -30.32
N CYS A 269 -14.69 17.58 -31.09
CA CYS A 269 -15.99 17.31 -31.72
C CYS A 269 -15.80 16.61 -33.07
N ARG A 270 -16.82 15.85 -33.53
CA ARG A 270 -16.80 15.30 -34.89
C ARG A 270 -16.96 16.43 -35.90
N ALA A 271 -16.27 16.30 -37.04
CA ALA A 271 -16.19 17.34 -38.08
C ALA A 271 -17.56 17.83 -38.62
N GLY A 272 -18.65 17.08 -38.40
CA GLY A 272 -20.00 17.44 -38.84
C GLY A 272 -20.89 18.14 -37.81
N GLU A 273 -20.44 18.28 -36.55
CA GLU A 273 -21.30 18.76 -35.45
C GLU A 273 -21.23 20.29 -35.24
N GLY A 274 -20.32 21.00 -35.90
CA GLY A 274 -20.26 22.46 -35.91
C GLY A 274 -20.32 23.11 -34.52
N ALA A 275 -20.95 24.28 -34.43
CA ALA A 275 -21.08 25.02 -33.17
C ALA A 275 -22.01 24.35 -32.13
N GLU A 276 -22.96 23.53 -32.57
CA GLU A 276 -23.84 22.76 -31.67
C GLU A 276 -23.07 21.66 -30.92
N GLY A 277 -22.14 20.98 -31.60
CA GLY A 277 -21.25 19.99 -30.98
C GLY A 277 -20.32 20.58 -29.92
N VAL A 278 -19.90 21.84 -30.10
CA VAL A 278 -19.09 22.56 -29.11
C VAL A 278 -19.95 23.03 -27.93
N GLY A 279 -21.18 23.49 -28.19
CA GLY A 279 -22.13 23.92 -27.15
C GLY A 279 -22.68 22.79 -26.28
N GLY A 280 -22.70 21.55 -26.80
CA GLY A 280 -23.08 20.35 -26.06
C GLY A 280 -22.00 19.81 -25.12
N ILE A 281 -20.76 20.31 -25.20
CA ILE A 281 -19.68 19.88 -24.30
C ILE A 281 -19.82 20.61 -22.97
N SER A 282 -20.21 19.86 -21.94
CA SER A 282 -20.56 20.32 -20.58
C SER A 282 -19.43 21.01 -19.78
N TYR A 283 -18.23 21.17 -20.36
CA TYR A 283 -17.07 21.76 -19.70
C TYR A 283 -16.78 23.23 -20.07
N TRP A 284 -17.58 23.84 -20.95
CA TRP A 284 -17.41 25.25 -21.37
C TRP A 284 -18.34 26.24 -20.68
N ARG A 285 -18.63 26.07 -19.38
CA ARG A 285 -19.09 27.20 -18.55
C ARG A 285 -17.87 27.83 -17.88
N ARG A 286 -17.44 28.96 -18.45
CA ARG A 286 -16.43 29.88 -17.90
C ARG A 286 -16.66 30.13 -16.41
N GLY A 287 -15.62 29.93 -15.60
CA GLY A 287 -15.39 30.68 -14.37
C GLY A 287 -14.95 32.10 -14.70
#